data_AF-A0A397CMC7-F1
#
_entry.id   AF-A0A397CMC7-F1
#
_cell.length_a   1.000
_cell.length_b   1.000
_cell.length_c   1.000
_cell.angle_alpha   90.00
_cell.angle_beta   90.00
_cell.angle_gamma   90.00
#
_symmetry.space_group_name_H-M   'P 1'
#
loop_
_entity.id
_entity.type
_entity.pdbx_description
1 polymer ?
#
loop_
_entity_poly.entity_id
_entity_poly.type
_entity_poly.pdbx_seq_one_letter_code
_entity_poly.pdbx_strand_id
1 'polypeptide(L)'
;MAIIPRIRSEVPCRQCHVKLAVECKAFSIVNQSTDRYVDHSQPKTKKKLVVEDGIVVGSPLPNQGRCAHYAKSFRWFRFQCCGKAYPCDKCHAASATCPDADKGSSKIRHQLKECPCGNVVGAANTSTHWEGGKGCRDSARMSSADPKKFSGVSKTKSMKFKRVGAEAKKRREQRQQQQHSNK
;
A
#
# COMPACT_ATOMS: atom_id res chain seq x y z
N MET A 1 -29.24 29.42 -24.79
CA MET A 1 -27.88 28.89 -25.03
C MET A 1 -27.57 27.87 -23.95
N ALA A 2 -27.46 26.59 -24.28
CA ALA A 2 -27.12 25.55 -23.31
C ALA A 2 -25.62 25.61 -23.03
N ILE A 3 -25.25 26.11 -21.86
CA ILE A 3 -23.87 26.05 -21.38
C ILE A 3 -23.62 24.59 -20.99
N ILE A 4 -22.69 23.91 -21.64
CA ILE A 4 -22.28 22.54 -21.31
C ILE A 4 -21.01 22.64 -20.46
N PRO A 5 -21.10 22.72 -19.13
CA PRO A 5 -19.91 22.66 -18.30
C PRO A 5 -19.45 21.21 -18.24
N ARG A 6 -18.30 20.92 -18.85
CA ARG A 6 -17.54 19.70 -18.55
C ARG A 6 -16.81 19.87 -17.22
N ILE A 7 -17.56 19.97 -16.12
CA ILE A 7 -16.98 19.98 -14.78
C ILE A 7 -16.73 18.53 -14.39
N ARG A 8 -15.46 18.14 -14.45
CA ARG A 8 -14.97 16.90 -13.86
C ARG A 8 -14.49 17.21 -12.44
N SER A 9 -15.10 16.59 -11.45
CA SER A 9 -14.67 16.66 -10.06
C SER A 9 -14.01 15.34 -9.66
N GLU A 10 -12.90 15.41 -8.93
CA GLU A 10 -12.15 14.24 -8.50
C GLU A 10 -12.01 14.24 -6.99
N VAL A 11 -12.39 13.14 -6.34
CA VAL A 11 -12.33 12.99 -4.89
C VAL A 11 -11.80 11.58 -4.58
N PRO A 12 -10.84 11.42 -3.65
CA PRO A 12 -10.41 10.10 -3.22
C PRO A 12 -11.52 9.42 -2.43
N CYS A 13 -11.76 8.13 -2.68
CA CYS A 13 -12.65 7.34 -1.84
C CYS A 13 -12.15 7.34 -0.39
N ARG A 14 -13.04 7.57 0.58
CA ARG A 14 -12.67 7.62 2.00
C ARG A 14 -12.28 6.26 2.59
N GLN A 15 -12.62 5.17 1.88
CA GLN A 15 -12.37 3.80 2.32
C GLN A 15 -11.18 3.14 1.60
N CYS A 16 -11.09 3.26 0.28
CA CYS A 16 -10.02 2.64 -0.52
C CYS A 16 -9.00 3.63 -1.10
N HIS A 17 -9.21 4.93 -0.92
CA HIS A 17 -8.35 6.01 -1.42
C HIS A 17 -8.13 6.04 -2.94
N VAL A 18 -8.86 5.23 -3.71
CA VAL A 18 -8.87 5.29 -5.18
C VAL A 18 -9.52 6.60 -5.64
N LYS A 19 -8.97 7.18 -6.71
CA LYS A 19 -9.47 8.42 -7.31
C LYS A 19 -10.83 8.16 -7.95
N LEU A 20 -11.89 8.70 -7.37
CA LEU A 20 -13.21 8.71 -7.98
C LEU A 20 -13.35 9.98 -8.80
N ALA A 21 -13.98 9.90 -9.96
CA ALA A 21 -14.27 11.05 -10.79
C ALA A 21 -15.73 11.07 -11.20
N VAL A 22 -16.37 12.22 -10.99
CA VAL A 22 -17.74 12.48 -11.42
C VAL A 22 -17.69 13.55 -12.49
N GLU A 23 -18.30 13.28 -13.64
CA GLU A 23 -18.41 14.20 -14.77
C GLU A 23 -19.88 14.54 -14.99
N CYS A 24 -20.20 15.83 -14.95
CA CYS A 24 -21.49 16.33 -15.38
C CYS A 24 -21.46 16.53 -16.90
N LYS A 25 -22.17 15.70 -17.66
CA LYS A 25 -22.20 15.80 -19.13
C LYS A 25 -23.12 16.92 -19.63
N ALA A 26 -24.22 17.15 -18.93
CA ALA A 26 -25.17 18.22 -19.18
C ALA A 26 -26.01 18.45 -17.92
N PHE A 27 -26.39 19.70 -17.67
CA PHE A 27 -27.36 20.05 -16.64
C PHE A 27 -28.27 21.14 -17.19
N SER A 28 -29.56 21.07 -16.87
CA SER A 28 -30.52 22.13 -17.15
C SER A 28 -30.94 22.76 -15.83
N ILE A 29 -30.80 24.08 -15.73
CA ILE A 29 -31.30 24.84 -14.60
C ILE A 29 -32.75 25.21 -14.93
N VAL A 30 -33.71 24.56 -14.27
CA VAL A 30 -35.14 24.86 -14.45
C VAL A 30 -35.57 25.72 -13.27
N ASN A 31 -35.64 27.03 -13.50
CA ASN A 31 -36.08 28.08 -12.57
C ASN A 31 -35.35 28.15 -11.22
N GLN A 32 -34.79 29.32 -10.92
CA GLN A 32 -34.30 29.66 -9.58
C GLN A 32 -35.51 29.67 -8.63
N SER A 33 -35.73 28.58 -7.89
CA SER A 33 -36.49 28.69 -6.65
C SER A 33 -35.78 29.71 -5.76
N THR A 34 -36.55 30.49 -5.01
CA THR A 34 -36.07 31.41 -3.97
C THR A 34 -35.41 30.69 -2.78
N ASP A 35 -34.95 29.46 -2.99
CA ASP A 35 -34.34 28.67 -1.94
C ASP A 35 -32.95 29.24 -1.64
N ARG A 36 -32.70 29.38 -0.34
CA ARG A 36 -31.66 30.27 0.18
C ARG A 36 -30.30 29.78 -0.28
N TYR A 37 -29.55 30.69 -0.91
CA TYR A 37 -28.14 30.52 -1.22
C TYR A 37 -27.40 29.90 -0.02
N VAL A 38 -27.02 28.63 -0.14
CA VAL A 38 -26.21 27.95 0.88
C VAL A 38 -24.76 28.24 0.56
N ASP A 39 -24.21 29.23 1.24
CA ASP A 39 -22.82 29.62 1.11
C ASP A 39 -21.88 28.48 1.57
N HIS A 40 -21.24 27.81 0.61
CA HIS A 40 -20.22 26.80 0.86
C HIS A 40 -18.81 27.37 1.10
N SER A 41 -18.64 28.69 1.10
CA SER A 41 -17.38 29.35 1.41
C SER A 41 -17.05 29.35 2.91
N GLN A 42 -18.02 29.03 3.76
CA GLN A 42 -17.78 28.98 5.20
C GLN A 42 -16.92 27.77 5.59
N PRO A 43 -15.73 27.99 6.18
CA PRO A 43 -14.86 26.91 6.62
C PRO A 43 -15.56 26.14 7.74
N LYS A 44 -15.99 24.90 7.46
CA LYS A 44 -16.50 23.99 8.48
C LYS A 44 -15.40 23.79 9.51
N THR A 45 -15.54 24.40 10.69
CA THR A 45 -14.68 24.16 11.84
C THR A 45 -14.79 22.69 12.20
N LYS A 46 -13.82 21.90 11.76
CA LYS A 46 -13.70 20.50 12.13
C LYS A 46 -13.44 20.49 13.62
N LYS A 47 -14.46 20.13 14.42
CA LYS A 47 -14.25 19.78 15.83
C LYS A 47 -13.29 18.60 15.84
N LYS A 48 -12.00 18.86 16.05
CA LYS A 48 -11.04 17.81 16.35
C LYS A 48 -11.52 17.19 17.65
N LEU A 49 -12.03 15.96 17.57
CA LEU A 49 -12.15 15.13 18.75
C LEU A 49 -10.73 14.97 19.29
N VAL A 50 -10.43 15.69 20.37
CA VAL A 50 -9.20 15.50 21.12
C VAL A 50 -9.36 14.15 21.80
N VAL A 51 -8.96 13.10 21.10
CA VAL A 51 -8.66 11.83 21.76
C VAL A 51 -7.40 12.13 22.56
N GLU A 52 -7.53 12.12 23.88
CA GLU A 52 -6.43 12.28 24.84
C GLU A 52 -5.47 11.08 24.68
N ASP A 53 -4.66 11.10 23.63
CA ASP A 53 -3.73 10.04 23.26
C ASP A 53 -2.50 9.98 24.18
N GLY A 54 -2.46 10.77 25.27
CA GLY A 54 -1.29 10.88 26.15
C GLY A 54 -0.02 11.39 25.46
N ILE A 55 -0.13 11.90 24.22
CA ILE A 55 0.98 12.39 23.41
C ILE A 55 0.65 13.82 22.97
N VAL A 56 1.44 14.78 23.44
CA VAL A 56 1.34 16.18 23.05
C VAL A 56 2.08 16.37 21.72
N VAL A 57 1.35 16.78 20.68
CA VAL A 57 1.89 17.05 19.35
C VAL A 57 2.96 18.14 19.44
N GLY A 58 4.18 17.86 18.95
CA GLY A 58 5.31 18.79 18.97
C GLY A 58 6.30 18.57 20.12
N SER A 59 5.94 17.77 21.13
CA SER A 59 6.89 17.31 22.15
C SER A 59 7.58 16.01 21.72
N PRO A 60 8.87 15.80 22.06
CA PRO A 60 9.51 14.52 21.84
C PRO A 60 8.82 13.46 22.70
N LEU A 61 8.58 12.29 22.09
CA LEU A 61 7.99 11.16 22.79
C LEU A 61 8.88 10.70 23.95
N PRO A 62 8.32 10.15 25.04
CA PRO A 62 9.11 9.59 26.13
C PRO A 62 10.16 8.61 25.61
N ASN A 63 11.42 8.79 26.04
CA ASN A 63 12.58 8.01 25.57
C ASN A 63 12.73 7.93 24.03
N GLN A 64 12.25 8.92 23.29
CA GLN A 64 12.21 8.93 21.82
C GLN A 64 11.48 7.71 21.21
N GLY A 65 10.63 7.05 21.98
CA GLY A 65 9.97 5.81 21.60
C GLY A 65 10.77 4.52 21.74
N ARG A 66 11.95 4.61 22.36
CA ARG A 66 12.67 3.43 22.79
C ARG A 66 12.05 2.88 24.06
N CYS A 67 12.05 1.56 24.14
CA CYS A 67 11.71 0.82 25.36
C CYS A 67 12.78 -0.24 25.61
N ALA A 68 12.77 -0.84 26.81
CA ALA A 68 13.68 -1.92 27.16
C ALA A 68 13.60 -3.11 26.18
N HIS A 69 12.41 -3.38 25.63
CA HIS A 69 12.19 -4.48 24.68
C HIS A 69 12.83 -4.22 23.31
N TYR A 70 12.81 -2.97 22.86
CA TYR A 70 13.30 -2.58 21.54
C TYR A 70 14.12 -1.28 21.64
N ALA A 71 15.35 -1.43 22.14
CA ALA A 71 16.25 -0.30 22.34
C ALA A 71 16.64 0.43 21.04
N LYS A 72 16.50 -0.21 19.87
CA LYS A 72 16.85 0.37 18.56
C LYS A 72 15.64 0.95 17.82
N SER A 73 14.41 0.70 18.29
CA SER A 73 13.22 1.20 17.62
C SER A 73 12.82 2.55 18.20
N PHE A 74 12.61 3.54 17.33
CA PHE A 74 12.04 4.84 17.67
C PHE A 74 10.55 4.93 17.30
N ARG A 75 9.92 3.78 17.09
CA ARG A 75 8.56 3.67 16.57
C ARG A 75 7.57 3.56 17.71
N TRP A 76 6.40 4.17 17.53
CA TRP A 76 5.23 3.95 18.37
C TRP A 76 4.13 3.26 17.57
N PHE A 77 3.35 2.44 18.25
CA PHE A 77 2.22 1.70 17.71
C PHE A 77 0.95 2.19 18.39
N ARG A 78 -0.06 2.54 17.58
CA ARG A 78 -1.42 2.77 18.05
C ARG A 78 -2.19 1.46 17.98
N PHE A 79 -2.75 1.02 19.10
CA PHE A 79 -3.47 -0.24 19.18
C PHE A 79 -4.97 0.01 19.03
N GLN A 80 -5.63 -0.79 18.18
CA GLN A 80 -7.06 -0.61 17.90
C GLN A 80 -7.97 -0.99 19.09
N CYS A 81 -7.49 -1.82 20.01
CA CYS A 81 -8.23 -2.23 21.19
C CYS A 81 -8.50 -1.08 22.17
N CYS A 82 -7.55 -0.15 22.33
CA CYS A 82 -7.66 0.94 23.31
C CYS A 82 -7.43 2.34 22.71
N GLY A 83 -7.07 2.45 21.44
CA GLY A 83 -6.74 3.71 20.74
C GLY A 83 -5.40 4.33 21.16
N LYS A 84 -4.84 3.91 22.30
CA LYS A 84 -3.62 4.45 22.89
C LYS A 84 -2.37 4.01 22.12
N ALA A 85 -1.34 4.85 22.23
CA ALA A 85 -0.05 4.61 21.62
C ALA A 85 0.95 4.05 22.64
N TYR A 86 1.70 3.02 22.25
CA TYR A 86 2.78 2.43 23.07
C TYR A 86 4.04 2.22 22.21
N PRO A 87 5.24 2.19 22.83
CA PRO A 87 6.50 1.98 22.09
C PRO A 87 6.61 0.57 21.49
N CYS A 88 5.93 -0.43 22.07
CA CYS A 88 5.84 -1.78 21.50
C CYS A 88 4.63 -2.55 22.03
N ASP A 89 4.39 -3.70 21.41
CA ASP A 89 3.41 -4.72 21.82
C ASP A 89 3.62 -5.22 23.25
N LYS A 90 4.86 -5.50 23.66
CA LYS A 90 5.16 -5.95 25.03
C LYS A 90 4.86 -4.88 26.08
N CYS A 91 5.13 -3.61 25.77
CA CYS A 91 4.78 -2.49 26.64
C CYS A 91 3.26 -2.28 26.71
N HIS A 92 2.54 -2.59 25.63
CA HIS A 92 1.09 -2.57 25.62
C HIS A 92 0.50 -3.71 26.46
N ALA A 93 1.01 -4.93 26.32
CA ALA A 93 0.62 -6.10 27.12
C ALA A 93 0.86 -5.89 28.63
N ALA A 94 1.97 -5.23 28.98
CA ALA A 94 2.27 -4.89 30.37
C ALA A 94 1.38 -3.78 30.95
N SER A 95 0.65 -3.03 30.12
CA SER A 95 -0.26 -2.00 30.61
C SER A 95 -1.55 -2.65 31.11
N ALA A 96 -1.86 -2.52 32.40
CA ALA A 96 -3.10 -3.01 33.01
C ALA A 96 -4.37 -2.30 32.49
N THR A 97 -4.22 -1.43 31.50
CA THR A 97 -5.25 -0.54 30.98
C THR A 97 -6.07 -1.16 29.85
N CYS A 98 -5.63 -2.28 29.26
CA CYS A 98 -6.32 -2.91 28.14
C CYS A 98 -6.50 -4.43 28.37
N PRO A 99 -7.74 -4.94 28.48
CA PRO A 99 -7.99 -6.38 28.63
C PRO A 99 -7.67 -7.18 27.36
N ASP A 100 -7.63 -6.53 26.19
CA ASP A 100 -7.33 -7.15 24.90
C ASP A 100 -5.88 -6.92 24.44
N ALA A 101 -4.95 -6.69 25.39
CA ALA A 101 -3.61 -6.24 25.06
C ALA A 101 -2.78 -7.23 24.23
N ASP A 102 -3.07 -8.52 24.38
CA ASP A 102 -2.38 -9.62 23.69
C ASP A 102 -2.83 -9.82 22.23
N LYS A 103 -3.93 -9.19 21.80
CA LYS A 103 -4.45 -9.32 20.42
C LYS A 103 -3.59 -8.61 19.36
N GLY A 104 -2.48 -8.01 19.78
CA GLY A 104 -1.45 -7.43 18.92
C GLY A 104 -1.91 -6.16 18.19
N SER A 105 -0.96 -5.38 17.68
CA SER A 105 -1.30 -4.24 16.83
C SER A 105 -1.85 -4.79 15.51
N SER A 106 -3.17 -4.84 15.37
CA SER A 106 -3.79 -5.19 14.11
C SER A 106 -3.38 -4.16 13.07
N LYS A 107 -2.49 -4.57 12.15
CA LYS A 107 -2.29 -3.88 10.87
C LYS A 107 -3.69 -3.67 10.31
N ILE A 108 -4.07 -2.44 9.97
CA ILE A 108 -5.40 -2.15 9.41
C ILE A 108 -5.58 -3.08 8.20
N ARG A 109 -6.32 -4.17 8.39
CA ARG A 109 -6.63 -5.13 7.35
C ARG A 109 -7.79 -4.51 6.60
N HIS A 110 -7.48 -3.77 5.54
CA HIS A 110 -8.47 -3.47 4.50
C HIS A 110 -8.76 -4.78 3.75
N GLN A 111 -9.53 -5.66 4.38
CA GLN A 111 -9.85 -7.00 3.87
C GLN A 111 -11.14 -7.05 3.07
N LEU A 112 -11.67 -5.90 2.67
CA LEU A 112 -12.77 -5.89 1.74
C LEU A 112 -12.18 -5.95 0.32
N LYS A 113 -12.30 -7.12 -0.33
CA LYS A 113 -11.90 -7.31 -1.74
C LYS A 113 -12.60 -6.31 -2.66
N GLU A 114 -13.75 -5.78 -2.26
CA GLU A 114 -14.56 -4.84 -3.03
C GLU A 114 -14.99 -3.65 -2.16
N CYS A 115 -14.52 -2.46 -2.48
CA CYS A 115 -14.96 -1.21 -1.84
C CYS A 115 -16.47 -0.98 -2.09
N PRO A 116 -17.22 -0.38 -1.15
CA PRO A 116 -18.59 0.07 -1.40
C PRO A 116 -18.72 1.06 -2.57
N CYS A 117 -17.62 1.69 -2.97
CA CYS A 117 -17.48 2.52 -4.15
C CYS A 117 -17.37 1.73 -5.47
N GLY A 118 -17.50 0.40 -5.43
CA GLY A 118 -17.37 -0.50 -6.58
C GLY A 118 -15.94 -0.87 -6.97
N ASN A 119 -14.92 -0.29 -6.31
CA ASN A 119 -13.53 -0.59 -6.64
C ASN A 119 -13.03 -1.89 -5.99
N VAL A 120 -12.51 -2.82 -6.78
CA VAL A 120 -11.86 -4.03 -6.27
C VAL A 120 -10.53 -3.66 -5.59
N VAL A 121 -10.50 -3.70 -4.25
CA VAL A 121 -9.32 -3.37 -3.46
C VAL A 121 -8.41 -4.60 -3.42
N GLY A 122 -7.19 -4.45 -3.94
CA GLY A 122 -6.24 -5.56 -4.05
C GLY A 122 -6.20 -6.23 -5.42
N ALA A 123 -6.98 -5.76 -6.40
CA ALA A 123 -6.55 -5.89 -7.79
C ALA A 123 -5.20 -5.18 -7.87
N ALA A 124 -4.15 -5.96 -8.08
CA ALA A 124 -2.81 -5.43 -8.03
C ALA A 124 -2.71 -4.34 -9.11
N ASN A 125 -2.62 -3.09 -8.67
CA ASN A 125 -1.81 -2.10 -9.36
C ASN A 125 -0.35 -2.60 -9.23
N THR A 126 -0.06 -3.77 -9.83
CA THR A 126 1.30 -4.22 -10.06
C THR A 126 1.94 -3.04 -10.76
N SER A 127 2.92 -2.43 -10.10
CA SER A 127 3.77 -1.40 -10.70
C SER A 127 4.04 -1.83 -12.13
N THR A 128 3.61 -1.02 -13.09
CA THR A 128 3.19 -1.42 -14.43
C THR A 128 4.21 -2.28 -15.17
N HIS A 129 5.50 -2.14 -14.82
CA HIS A 129 6.62 -2.80 -15.45
C HIS A 129 7.36 -3.83 -14.58
N TRP A 130 6.88 -4.16 -13.37
CA TRP A 130 7.47 -5.23 -12.54
C TRP A 130 6.56 -6.45 -12.51
N GLU A 131 7.15 -7.64 -12.58
CA GLU A 131 6.43 -8.92 -12.58
C GLU A 131 5.83 -9.29 -11.21
N GLY A 132 4.94 -8.45 -10.67
CA GLY A 132 4.16 -8.74 -9.46
C GLY A 132 5.01 -9.13 -8.24
N GLY A 133 6.23 -8.60 -8.12
CA GLY A 133 7.13 -8.88 -6.99
C GLY A 133 8.18 -9.98 -7.23
N LYS A 134 8.28 -10.57 -8.43
CA LYS A 134 9.33 -11.55 -8.75
C LYS A 134 10.73 -10.95 -9.00
N GLY A 135 10.89 -9.63 -8.88
CA GLY A 135 12.18 -8.94 -8.99
C GLY A 135 12.67 -8.69 -10.42
N CYS A 136 11.99 -9.21 -11.44
CA CYS A 136 12.29 -8.92 -12.85
C CYS A 136 11.35 -7.85 -13.42
N ARG A 137 11.90 -6.97 -14.27
CA ARG A 137 11.11 -6.01 -15.05
C ARG A 137 10.53 -6.71 -16.27
N ASP A 138 9.23 -6.54 -16.52
CA ASP A 138 8.55 -7.06 -17.70
C ASP A 138 8.76 -6.12 -18.89
N SER A 139 9.47 -6.59 -19.92
CA SER A 139 9.78 -5.78 -21.11
C SER A 139 8.58 -5.53 -22.01
N ALA A 140 7.54 -6.35 -21.96
CA ALA A 140 6.31 -6.12 -22.72
C ALA A 140 5.55 -4.91 -22.19
N ARG A 141 5.61 -4.68 -20.87
CA ARG A 141 4.90 -3.60 -20.18
C ARG A 141 5.74 -2.33 -19.98
N MET A 142 7.06 -2.38 -20.17
CA MET A 142 7.91 -1.18 -20.19
C MET A 142 7.57 -0.29 -21.39
N SER A 143 7.64 1.04 -21.20
CA SER A 143 7.45 1.99 -22.29
C SER A 143 8.57 1.84 -23.32
N SER A 144 8.28 2.11 -24.60
CA SER A 144 9.31 2.10 -25.66
C SER A 144 10.41 3.14 -25.44
N ALA A 145 10.08 4.24 -24.77
CA ALA A 145 11.01 5.31 -24.42
C ALA A 145 11.87 5.00 -23.19
N ASP A 146 11.62 3.90 -22.46
CA ASP A 146 12.41 3.53 -21.28
C ASP A 146 13.81 3.03 -21.72
N PRO A 147 14.91 3.67 -21.28
CA PRO A 147 16.26 3.30 -21.67
C PRO A 147 16.68 1.89 -21.21
N LYS A 148 16.01 1.33 -20.19
CA LYS A 148 16.26 -0.04 -19.71
C LYS A 148 15.54 -1.11 -20.52
N LYS A 149 14.53 -0.76 -21.34
CA LYS A 149 13.71 -1.75 -22.07
C LYS A 149 14.53 -2.65 -22.99
N PHE A 150 15.43 -2.05 -23.76
CA PHE A 150 16.27 -2.75 -24.74
C PHE A 150 17.73 -2.92 -24.26
N SER A 151 18.01 -2.54 -23.02
CA SER A 151 19.36 -2.63 -22.46
C SER A 151 19.79 -4.08 -22.31
N GLY A 152 20.88 -4.46 -22.99
CA GLY A 152 21.45 -5.80 -22.92
C GLY A 152 20.85 -6.84 -23.88
N VAL A 153 19.88 -6.45 -24.72
CA VAL A 153 19.33 -7.33 -25.77
C VAL A 153 20.39 -7.70 -26.81
N SER A 154 21.29 -6.76 -27.13
CA SER A 154 22.40 -6.95 -28.06
C SER A 154 23.62 -7.67 -27.48
N LYS A 155 23.59 -8.07 -26.19
CA LYS A 155 24.73 -8.79 -25.60
C LYS A 155 24.79 -10.21 -26.12
N THR A 156 25.92 -10.58 -26.71
CA THR A 156 26.20 -11.97 -27.10
C THR A 156 26.16 -12.86 -25.86
N LYS A 157 25.20 -13.78 -25.81
CA LYS A 157 25.10 -14.78 -24.74
C LYS A 157 26.16 -15.86 -24.98
N SER A 158 26.98 -16.15 -23.98
CA SER A 158 28.01 -17.20 -24.12
C SER A 158 27.36 -18.56 -24.39
N MET A 159 27.87 -19.30 -25.39
CA MET A 159 27.42 -20.66 -25.69
C MET A 159 28.04 -21.72 -24.76
N LYS A 160 28.79 -21.30 -23.73
CA LYS A 160 29.46 -22.19 -22.76
C LYS A 160 28.46 -23.16 -22.11
N PHE A 161 27.24 -22.71 -21.83
CA PHE A 161 26.20 -23.59 -21.28
C PHE A 161 25.88 -24.78 -22.21
N LYS A 162 25.80 -24.53 -23.53
CA LYS A 162 25.58 -25.61 -24.52
C LYS A 162 26.80 -26.49 -24.69
N ARG A 163 28.01 -25.92 -24.65
CA ARG A 163 29.27 -26.63 -24.90
C ARG A 163 29.72 -27.50 -23.73
N VAL A 164 29.70 -26.97 -22.50
CA VAL A 164 30.27 -27.65 -21.32
C VAL A 164 29.27 -27.77 -20.16
N GLY A 165 28.22 -26.95 -20.14
CA GLY A 165 27.24 -26.95 -19.05
C GLY A 165 26.31 -28.16 -19.05
N ALA A 166 25.80 -28.56 -20.22
CA ALA A 166 24.90 -29.69 -20.35
C ALA A 166 25.56 -31.03 -19.98
N GLU A 167 26.81 -31.23 -20.40
CA GLU A 167 27.58 -32.44 -20.11
C GLU A 167 28.00 -32.50 -18.64
N ALA A 168 28.46 -31.39 -18.06
CA ALA A 168 28.74 -31.31 -16.63
C ALA A 168 27.50 -31.54 -15.75
N LYS A 169 26.32 -31.07 -16.21
CA LYS A 169 25.03 -31.31 -15.55
C LYS A 169 24.67 -32.80 -15.58
N LYS A 170 24.72 -33.45 -16.74
CA LYS A 170 24.48 -34.91 -16.87
C LYS A 170 25.41 -35.72 -15.97
N ARG A 171 26.71 -35.37 -15.94
CA ARG A 171 27.70 -36.06 -15.10
C ARG A 171 27.48 -35.85 -13.60
N ARG A 172 26.78 -34.79 -13.19
CA ARG A 172 26.36 -34.57 -11.80
C ARG A 172 25.12 -35.38 -11.46
N GLU A 173 24.14 -35.41 -12.35
CA GLU A 173 22.90 -36.18 -12.21
C GLU A 173 23.18 -37.70 -12.15
N GLN A 174 24.06 -38.21 -13.01
CA GLN A 174 24.49 -39.62 -12.99
C GLN A 174 25.17 -40.02 -11.67
N ARG A 175 26.03 -39.14 -11.12
CA ARG A 175 26.66 -39.37 -9.82
C ARG A 175 25.64 -39.39 -8.68
N GLN A 176 24.61 -38.55 -8.74
CA GLN A 176 23.53 -38.54 -7.74
C GLN A 176 22.67 -39.80 -7.83
N GLN A 177 22.37 -40.28 -9.04
CA GLN A 177 21.64 -41.54 -9.25
C GLN A 177 22.43 -42.76 -8.77
N GLN A 178 23.74 -42.82 -9.04
CA GLN A 178 24.61 -43.88 -8.52
C GLN A 178 24.70 -43.89 -7.00
N GLN A 179 24.75 -42.71 -6.36
CA GLN A 179 24.73 -42.60 -4.89
C GLN A 179 23.40 -43.03 -4.28
N HIS A 180 22.29 -42.85 -5.00
CA HIS A 180 20.96 -43.27 -4.55
C HIS A 180 20.72 -44.78 -4.75
N SER A 181 21.41 -45.40 -5.70
CA SER A 181 21.33 -46.85 -5.96
C SER A 181 22.23 -47.70 -5.05
N ASN A 182 23.22 -47.09 -4.40
CA ASN A 182 24.18 -47.77 -3.51
C ASN A 182 23.81 -47.66 -2.02
N LYS A 183 22.58 -47.24 -1.72
CA LYS A 183 22.02 -47.09 -0.38
C LYS A 183 20.76 -47.94 -0.29
#